data_AF-A0A7V2IPC5-F1
#
_entry.id   AF-A0A7V2IPC5-F1
#
_cell.length_a   1.000
_cell.length_b   1.000
_cell.length_c   1.000
_cell.angle_alpha   90.00
_cell.angle_beta   90.00
_cell.angle_gamma   90.00
#
_symmetry.space_group_name_H-M   'P 1'
#
loop_
_entity.id
_entity.type
_entity.pdbx_description
1 polymer ?
#
loop_
_entity_poly.entity_id
_entity_poly.type
_entity_poly.pdbx_seq_one_letter_code
_entity_poly.pdbx_strand_id
1 'polypeptide(L)'
;PLNQWLRTVIEEPGRYAVVGLPCHLHGIRRAEMHLPILKERIVYHFGLVCSRTMNPSGWRLILDRMGVDPNEVRELKFRGEGWPGGMIAYQRNGERRFLPMLNTWWAEIFGAWYFSQSYCLMCPDVWAEYADLSFADAYLPEVLSSDKKGTSIVMARTPQGQHLLEEVIKSQVVRLEPLPVRRAVQSQLFMTLFKKRNLPVRSDRLSRRGKEVPPALIDRACFLKPTLWDWLIAWIPAANLRWSRQPAFAGVLRCIPLCLLKLYRQTFKWFLTRRAKEVLRSYE
;
A
#
# COMPACT_ATOMS: atom_id res chain seq x y z
N PRO A 1 -15.46 8.83 0.38
CA PRO A 1 -14.95 7.51 -0.05
C PRO A 1 -15.03 7.36 -1.57
N LEU A 2 -14.10 6.66 -2.24
CA LEU A 2 -14.08 6.62 -3.72
C LEU A 2 -15.41 6.12 -4.32
N ASN A 3 -16.05 5.15 -3.66
CA ASN A 3 -17.31 4.55 -4.12
C ASN A 3 -18.49 5.54 -4.17
N GLN A 4 -18.43 6.69 -3.49
CA GLN A 4 -19.51 7.69 -3.54
C GLN A 4 -19.66 8.31 -4.93
N TRP A 5 -18.58 8.38 -5.70
CA TRP A 5 -18.58 8.91 -7.06
C TRP A 5 -19.19 7.96 -8.09
N LEU A 6 -19.40 6.68 -7.77
CA LEU A 6 -20.04 5.75 -8.70
C LEU A 6 -21.46 6.16 -9.04
N ARG A 7 -22.16 6.83 -8.11
CA ARG A 7 -23.48 7.38 -8.36
C ARG A 7 -23.45 8.43 -9.47
N THR A 8 -22.52 9.37 -9.39
CA THR A 8 -22.27 10.38 -10.43
C THR A 8 -21.99 9.70 -11.78
N VAL A 9 -21.13 8.68 -11.81
CA VAL A 9 -20.83 7.95 -13.06
C VAL A 9 -22.09 7.31 -13.67
N ILE A 10 -23.03 6.83 -12.86
CA ILE A 10 -24.29 6.21 -13.31
C ILE A 10 -25.29 7.27 -13.78
N GLU A 11 -25.44 8.36 -13.04
CA GLU A 11 -26.47 9.38 -13.28
C GLU A 11 -26.06 10.36 -14.39
N GLU A 12 -24.78 10.68 -14.50
CA GLU A 12 -24.27 11.71 -15.39
C GLU A 12 -23.55 11.09 -16.61
N PRO A 13 -24.06 11.29 -17.85
CA PRO A 13 -23.40 10.83 -19.06
C PRO A 13 -21.98 11.39 -19.19
N GLY A 14 -21.02 10.54 -19.54
CA GLY A 14 -19.64 10.96 -19.72
C GLY A 14 -18.67 9.79 -19.84
N ARG A 15 -17.41 10.13 -20.14
CA ARG A 15 -16.28 9.20 -20.10
C ARG A 15 -15.43 9.51 -18.88
N TYR A 16 -15.24 8.52 -18.03
CA TYR A 16 -14.57 8.65 -16.75
C TYR A 16 -13.30 7.83 -16.71
N ALA A 17 -12.29 8.35 -16.02
CA ALA A 17 -11.15 7.56 -15.57
C ALA A 17 -11.22 7.44 -14.05
N VAL A 18 -10.78 6.31 -13.51
CA VAL A 18 -10.71 6.10 -12.06
C VAL A 18 -9.27 5.88 -11.61
N VAL A 19 -8.87 6.60 -10.55
CA VAL A 19 -7.60 6.41 -9.87
C VAL A 19 -7.87 5.79 -8.50
N GLY A 20 -7.27 4.63 -8.22
CA GLY A 20 -7.60 3.88 -7.01
C GLY A 20 -6.47 3.02 -6.46
N LEU A 21 -6.60 2.66 -5.19
CA LEU A 21 -5.81 1.61 -4.56
C LEU A 21 -6.27 0.24 -5.11
N PRO A 22 -5.50 -0.86 -4.91
CA PRO A 22 -5.88 -2.16 -5.43
C PRO A 22 -7.28 -2.60 -4.98
N CYS A 23 -7.61 -2.43 -3.71
CA CYS A 23 -8.93 -2.76 -3.17
C CYS A 23 -10.08 -1.92 -3.75
N HIS A 24 -9.80 -0.68 -4.16
CA HIS A 24 -10.80 0.15 -4.85
C HIS A 24 -11.10 -0.42 -6.23
N LEU A 25 -10.06 -0.79 -6.99
CA LEU A 25 -10.21 -1.37 -8.32
C LEU A 25 -10.87 -2.75 -8.27
N HIS A 26 -10.61 -3.55 -7.23
CA HIS A 26 -11.33 -4.81 -6.99
C HIS A 26 -12.83 -4.55 -6.88
N GLY A 27 -13.22 -3.54 -6.09
CA GLY A 27 -14.63 -3.15 -5.93
C GLY A 27 -15.25 -2.62 -7.22
N ILE A 28 -14.54 -1.77 -7.95
CA ILE A 28 -15.03 -1.16 -9.21
C ILE A 28 -15.18 -2.21 -10.31
N ARG A 29 -14.17 -3.06 -10.55
CA ARG A 29 -14.27 -4.14 -11.55
C ARG A 29 -15.41 -5.10 -11.21
N ARG A 30 -15.62 -5.39 -9.93
CA ARG A 30 -16.76 -6.21 -9.51
C ARG A 30 -18.09 -5.50 -9.75
N ALA A 31 -18.18 -4.19 -9.50
CA ALA A 31 -19.39 -3.42 -9.79
C ALA A 31 -19.71 -3.39 -11.30
N GLU A 32 -18.69 -3.26 -12.15
CA GLU A 32 -18.81 -3.31 -13.62
C GLU A 32 -19.37 -4.63 -14.16
N MET A 33 -19.14 -5.74 -13.45
CA MET A 33 -19.74 -7.04 -13.80
C MET A 33 -21.27 -7.06 -13.59
N HIS A 34 -21.79 -6.20 -12.72
CA HIS A 34 -23.22 -6.15 -12.37
C HIS A 34 -23.94 -4.92 -12.92
N LEU A 35 -23.19 -3.85 -13.24
CA LEU A 35 -23.71 -2.58 -13.73
C LEU A 35 -22.98 -2.23 -15.04
N PRO A 36 -23.49 -2.68 -16.20
CA PRO A 36 -22.84 -2.47 -17.50
C PRO A 36 -22.57 -0.99 -17.82
N ILE A 37 -23.42 -0.08 -17.33
CA ILE A 37 -23.25 1.37 -17.47
C ILE A 37 -21.93 1.87 -16.88
N LEU A 38 -21.45 1.26 -15.78
CA LEU A 38 -20.14 1.60 -15.21
C LEU A 38 -19.03 1.15 -16.15
N LYS A 39 -19.14 -0.04 -16.75
CA LYS A 39 -18.14 -0.56 -17.68
C LYS A 39 -18.06 0.27 -18.96
N GLU A 40 -19.21 0.75 -19.44
CA GLU A 40 -19.29 1.62 -20.61
C GLU A 40 -18.65 2.98 -20.34
N ARG A 41 -18.92 3.56 -19.16
CA ARG A 41 -18.52 4.95 -18.85
C ARG A 41 -17.14 5.06 -18.23
N ILE A 42 -16.67 4.08 -17.46
CA ILE A 42 -15.31 4.07 -16.88
C ILE A 42 -14.36 3.49 -17.93
N VAL A 43 -13.75 4.38 -18.69
CA VAL A 43 -12.89 4.02 -19.83
C VAL A 43 -11.45 3.74 -19.43
N TYR A 44 -10.96 4.21 -18.28
CA TYR A 44 -9.60 3.91 -17.81
C TYR A 44 -9.54 3.65 -16.31
N HIS A 45 -8.74 2.66 -15.92
CA HIS A 45 -8.46 2.29 -14.53
C HIS A 45 -6.97 2.49 -14.23
N PHE A 46 -6.66 3.50 -13.43
CA PHE A 46 -5.30 3.78 -12.97
C PHE A 46 -5.12 3.29 -11.53
N GLY A 47 -4.18 2.36 -11.36
CA GLY A 47 -3.91 1.69 -10.10
C GLY A 47 -2.69 2.26 -9.39
N LEU A 48 -2.84 2.60 -8.13
CA LEU A 48 -1.72 2.99 -7.27
C LEU A 48 -1.26 1.77 -6.46
N VAL A 49 0.03 1.45 -6.53
CA VAL A 49 0.63 0.40 -5.70
C VAL A 49 0.43 0.74 -4.23
N CYS A 50 -0.02 -0.25 -3.45
CA CYS A 50 -0.43 -0.02 -2.08
C CYS A 50 0.15 -1.05 -1.12
N SER A 51 0.78 -0.55 -0.05
CA SER A 51 1.20 -1.38 1.07
C SER A 51 0.02 -1.67 2.02
N ARG A 52 -0.58 -0.62 2.59
CA ARG A 52 -1.70 -0.63 3.54
C ARG A 52 -2.23 0.78 3.79
N THR A 53 -3.31 0.91 4.57
CA THR A 53 -3.83 2.19 5.07
C THR A 53 -3.97 2.15 6.59
N MET A 54 -3.94 3.33 7.22
CA MET A 54 -4.05 3.50 8.67
C MET A 54 -5.45 3.99 9.05
N ASN A 55 -5.94 3.59 10.23
CA ASN A 55 -7.20 4.04 10.79
C ASN A 55 -7.05 5.40 11.53
N PRO A 56 -8.16 6.09 11.85
CA PRO A 56 -8.12 7.39 12.53
C PRO A 56 -7.34 7.41 13.85
N SER A 57 -7.37 6.33 14.65
CA SER A 57 -6.63 6.25 15.91
C SER A 57 -5.12 6.27 15.71
N GLY A 58 -4.64 5.63 14.64
CA GLY A 58 -3.23 5.70 14.27
C GLY A 58 -2.82 7.11 13.85
N TRP A 59 -3.65 7.81 13.08
CA TRP A 59 -3.39 9.21 12.71
C TRP A 59 -3.30 10.12 13.93
N ARG A 60 -4.20 9.97 14.90
CA ARG A 60 -4.14 10.71 16.17
C ARG A 60 -2.82 10.46 16.91
N LEU A 61 -2.34 9.22 16.94
CA LEU A 61 -1.06 8.88 17.55
C LEU A 61 0.12 9.56 16.83
N ILE A 62 0.09 9.64 15.50
CA ILE A 62 1.16 10.30 14.74
C ILE A 62 1.14 11.82 14.94
N LEU A 63 -0.05 12.44 14.98
CA LEU A 63 -0.18 13.88 15.27
C LEU A 63 0.30 14.22 16.68
N ASP A 64 -0.06 13.41 17.67
CA ASP A 64 0.46 13.49 19.04
C ASP A 64 1.99 13.46 19.07
N ARG A 65 2.61 12.56 18.28
CA ARG A 65 4.08 12.51 18.11
C ARG A 65 4.70 13.70 17.42
N MET A 66 3.92 14.44 16.64
CA MET A 66 4.33 15.70 16.02
C MET A 66 4.12 16.90 16.95
N GLY A 67 3.52 16.70 18.14
CA GLY A 67 3.11 17.78 19.03
C GLY A 67 1.96 18.61 18.46
N VAL A 68 1.07 17.98 17.67
CA VAL A 68 -0.06 18.66 17.01
C VAL A 68 -1.36 18.15 17.59
N ASP A 69 -2.19 19.06 18.10
CA ASP A 69 -3.58 18.75 18.46
C ASP A 69 -4.39 18.49 17.17
N PRO A 70 -5.04 17.32 17.02
CA PRO A 70 -5.92 17.05 15.88
C PRO A 70 -7.00 18.11 15.61
N ASN A 71 -7.46 18.84 16.63
CA ASN A 71 -8.46 19.90 16.48
C ASN A 71 -7.88 21.19 15.86
N GLU A 72 -6.57 21.40 16.02
CA GLU A 72 -5.85 22.54 15.46
C GLU A 72 -5.36 22.29 14.03
N VAL A 73 -5.52 21.07 13.51
CA VAL A 73 -5.14 20.73 12.13
C VAL A 73 -6.07 21.43 11.15
N ARG A 74 -5.50 22.25 10.28
CA ARG A 74 -6.18 22.82 9.10
C ARG A 74 -6.00 21.92 7.88
N GLU A 75 -4.78 21.43 7.65
CA GLU A 75 -4.44 20.63 6.47
C GLU A 75 -3.36 19.60 6.81
N LEU A 76 -3.52 18.39 6.28
CA LEU A 76 -2.49 17.34 6.32
C LEU A 76 -2.06 16.95 4.92
N LYS A 77 -0.76 17.08 4.64
CA LYS A 77 -0.13 16.53 3.45
C LYS A 77 0.63 15.27 3.83
N PHE A 78 0.26 14.11 3.27
CA PHE A 78 0.94 12.84 3.55
C PHE A 78 2.27 12.67 2.80
N ARG A 79 2.54 13.56 1.85
CA ARG A 79 3.81 13.69 1.12
C ARG A 79 4.10 15.17 0.90
N GLY A 80 5.32 15.58 1.19
CA GLY A 80 5.84 16.92 0.98
C GLY A 80 7.35 16.92 1.18
N GLU A 81 8.00 18.02 0.79
CA GLU A 81 9.47 18.16 0.82
C GLU A 81 10.20 17.12 -0.07
N GLY A 82 9.69 16.92 -1.29
CA GLY A 82 10.26 15.98 -2.27
C GLY A 82 9.92 14.51 -2.00
N TRP A 83 10.76 13.61 -2.49
CA TRP A 83 10.65 12.16 -2.31
C TRP A 83 11.91 11.59 -1.63
N PRO A 84 11.78 10.68 -0.65
CA PRO A 84 10.55 10.11 -0.09
C PRO A 84 9.76 11.09 0.82
N GLY A 85 10.31 12.29 1.06
CA GLY A 85 9.61 13.39 1.72
C GLY A 85 9.18 13.09 3.15
N GLY A 86 8.05 13.67 3.54
CA GLY A 86 7.42 13.45 4.84
C GLY A 86 5.98 13.96 4.90
N MET A 87 5.37 13.74 6.06
CA MET A 87 4.05 14.29 6.38
C MET A 87 4.19 15.73 6.87
N ILE A 88 3.33 16.62 6.40
CA ILE A 88 3.24 18.01 6.88
C ILE A 88 1.88 18.22 7.50
N ALA A 89 1.85 18.77 8.72
CA ALA A 89 0.66 19.27 9.37
C ALA A 89 0.71 20.81 9.39
N TYR A 90 -0.29 21.43 8.77
CA TYR A 90 -0.54 22.86 8.87
C TYR A 90 -1.63 23.10 9.90
N GLN A 91 -1.32 23.92 10.89
CA GLN A 91 -2.21 24.25 11.99
C GLN A 91 -2.99 25.54 11.69
N ARG A 92 -4.14 25.71 12.36
CA ARG A 92 -5.01 26.90 12.21
C ARG A 92 -4.34 28.19 12.65
N ASN A 93 -3.46 28.11 13.65
CA ASN A 93 -2.63 29.23 14.10
C ASN A 93 -1.49 29.60 13.12
N GLY A 94 -1.38 28.92 11.98
CA GLY A 94 -0.33 29.15 10.97
C GLY A 94 0.94 28.33 11.18
N GLU A 95 1.10 27.61 12.29
CA GLU A 95 2.26 26.75 12.51
C GLU A 95 2.33 25.58 11.51
N ARG A 96 3.56 25.17 11.18
CA ARG A 96 3.86 24.03 10.31
C ARG A 96 4.72 23.02 11.06
N ARG A 97 4.29 21.75 11.09
CA ARG A 97 5.09 20.62 11.60
C ARG A 97 5.38 19.62 10.50
N PHE A 98 6.62 19.13 10.45
CA PHE A 98 7.08 18.16 9.46
C PHE A 98 7.55 16.87 10.13
N LEU A 99 7.14 15.73 9.60
CA LEU A 99 7.57 14.41 10.03
C LEU A 99 8.14 13.64 8.84
N PRO A 100 9.46 13.38 8.81
CA PRO A 100 10.08 12.60 7.73
C PRO A 100 9.45 11.22 7.55
N MET A 101 9.43 10.73 6.31
CA MET A 101 8.78 9.47 5.95
C MET A 101 9.55 8.22 6.40
N LEU A 102 10.87 8.34 6.60
CA LEU A 102 11.77 7.25 6.96
C LEU A 102 12.41 7.48 8.32
N ASN A 103 12.72 6.38 9.04
CA ASN A 103 13.37 6.41 10.36
C ASN A 103 12.62 7.23 11.42
N THR A 104 11.30 7.32 11.31
CA THR A 104 10.42 8.04 12.24
C THR A 104 9.36 7.11 12.81
N TRP A 105 8.65 7.61 13.83
CA TRP A 105 7.45 6.99 14.37
C TRP A 105 6.44 6.58 13.31
N TRP A 106 6.28 7.38 12.26
CA TRP A 106 5.46 7.02 11.12
C TRP A 106 5.92 5.70 10.49
N ALA A 107 7.19 5.61 10.08
CA ALA A 107 7.73 4.42 9.42
C ALA A 107 7.64 3.17 10.29
N GLU A 108 7.89 3.33 11.60
CA GLU A 108 7.94 2.19 12.52
C GLU A 108 6.54 1.71 12.95
N ILE A 109 5.61 2.63 13.25
CA ILE A 109 4.21 2.29 13.57
C ILE A 109 3.51 1.69 12.35
N PHE A 110 3.56 2.40 11.21
CA PHE A 110 2.92 1.98 9.97
C PHE A 110 3.53 0.68 9.43
N GLY A 111 4.87 0.60 9.47
CA GLY A 111 5.63 -0.56 9.00
C GLY A 111 5.40 -1.82 9.84
N ALA A 112 5.06 -1.68 11.13
CA ALA A 112 4.75 -2.79 12.04
C ALA A 112 3.27 -3.20 12.05
N TRP A 113 2.43 -2.70 11.14
CA TRP A 113 0.99 -3.01 11.05
C TRP A 113 0.12 -2.52 12.22
N TYR A 114 0.65 -1.70 13.12
CA TYR A 114 -0.19 -1.03 14.10
C TYR A 114 -1.20 -0.10 13.39
N PHE A 115 -2.43 -0.07 13.91
CA PHE A 115 -3.53 0.76 13.41
C PHE A 115 -3.90 0.55 11.93
N SER A 116 -3.46 -0.55 11.31
CA SER A 116 -3.83 -0.86 9.92
C SER A 116 -5.33 -1.15 9.78
N GLN A 117 -5.88 -1.00 8.59
CA GLN A 117 -7.21 -1.55 8.29
C GLN A 117 -7.14 -3.08 8.26
N SER A 118 -8.16 -3.78 8.77
CA SER A 118 -8.16 -5.25 8.85
C SER A 118 -8.05 -5.89 7.47
N TYR A 119 -8.72 -5.32 6.46
CA TYR A 119 -8.64 -5.80 5.09
C TYR A 119 -7.21 -5.74 4.51
N CYS A 120 -6.35 -4.81 4.96
CA CYS A 120 -4.95 -4.75 4.50
C CYS A 120 -4.15 -5.99 4.90
N LEU A 121 -4.58 -6.73 5.93
CA LEU A 121 -4.01 -8.02 6.32
C LEU A 121 -4.58 -9.18 5.49
N MET A 122 -5.56 -8.97 4.62
CA MET A 122 -6.10 -10.02 3.76
C MET A 122 -5.96 -9.69 2.27
N CYS A 123 -5.53 -8.47 1.95
CA CYS A 123 -5.33 -8.02 0.58
C CYS A 123 -4.17 -8.78 -0.09
N PRO A 124 -4.42 -9.51 -1.20
CA PRO A 124 -3.38 -10.21 -1.95
C PRO A 124 -2.66 -9.33 -2.97
N ASP A 125 -3.21 -8.15 -3.24
CA ASP A 125 -2.80 -7.30 -4.36
C ASP A 125 -1.89 -6.16 -3.87
N VAL A 126 -0.66 -6.15 -4.38
CA VAL A 126 0.29 -5.05 -4.20
C VAL A 126 0.19 -4.07 -5.36
N TRP A 127 0.12 -4.62 -6.57
CA TRP A 127 0.45 -3.93 -7.80
C TRP A 127 -0.76 -3.39 -8.56
N ALA A 128 -1.93 -3.36 -7.94
CA ALA A 128 -3.19 -2.95 -8.55
C ALA A 128 -3.48 -3.77 -9.82
N GLU A 129 -3.55 -5.09 -9.64
CA GLU A 129 -3.59 -6.09 -10.72
C GLU A 129 -4.78 -5.95 -11.68
N TYR A 130 -5.83 -5.23 -11.27
CA TYR A 130 -7.04 -4.96 -12.05
C TYR A 130 -7.08 -3.58 -12.73
N ALA A 131 -5.97 -2.84 -12.72
CA ALA A 131 -5.82 -1.58 -13.44
C ALA A 131 -5.50 -1.82 -14.93
N ASP A 132 -5.64 -0.78 -15.75
CA ASP A 132 -5.06 -0.71 -17.10
C ASP A 132 -3.58 -0.29 -17.02
N LEU A 133 -3.28 0.70 -16.18
CA LEU A 133 -1.92 1.14 -15.83
C LEU A 133 -1.75 1.13 -14.31
N SER A 134 -0.63 0.59 -13.84
CA SER A 134 -0.26 0.59 -12.42
C SER A 134 0.98 1.43 -12.16
N PHE A 135 0.94 2.22 -11.08
CA PHE A 135 1.97 3.20 -10.74
C PHE A 135 2.52 2.93 -9.34
N ALA A 136 3.84 2.86 -9.23
CA ALA A 136 4.55 2.65 -7.96
C ALA A 136 5.69 3.65 -7.81
N ASP A 137 6.03 4.04 -6.58
CA ASP A 137 7.32 4.68 -6.34
C ASP A 137 8.48 3.72 -6.63
N ALA A 138 9.55 4.22 -7.23
CA ALA A 138 10.76 3.46 -7.50
C ALA A 138 11.68 3.35 -6.26
N TYR A 139 11.28 2.53 -5.27
CA TYR A 139 12.11 2.17 -4.09
C TYR A 139 13.31 1.26 -4.43
N LEU A 140 14.04 1.58 -5.50
CA LEU A 140 15.31 0.97 -5.87
C LEU A 140 16.47 1.69 -5.17
N PRO A 141 17.52 0.99 -4.70
CA PRO A 141 18.62 1.61 -3.98
C PRO A 141 19.28 2.79 -4.69
N GLU A 142 19.51 2.67 -6.01
CA GLU A 142 20.15 3.71 -6.82
C GLU A 142 19.24 4.91 -7.11
N VAL A 143 17.92 4.71 -7.11
CA VAL A 143 16.95 5.80 -7.24
C VAL A 143 16.82 6.52 -5.89
N LEU A 144 16.70 5.77 -4.79
CA LEU A 144 16.60 6.32 -3.43
C LEU A 144 17.82 7.17 -3.02
N SER A 145 19.02 6.84 -3.53
CA SER A 145 20.25 7.56 -3.18
C SER A 145 20.35 8.93 -3.86
N SER A 146 19.79 9.07 -5.06
CA SER A 146 20.02 10.24 -5.93
C SER A 146 18.77 11.09 -6.19
N ASP A 147 17.59 10.47 -6.25
CA ASP A 147 16.35 11.15 -6.61
C ASP A 147 15.67 11.81 -5.40
N LYS A 148 15.39 13.12 -5.54
CA LYS A 148 14.64 13.93 -4.57
C LYS A 148 13.30 14.44 -5.10
N LYS A 149 13.06 14.34 -6.41
CA LYS A 149 11.81 14.78 -7.04
C LYS A 149 10.79 13.64 -7.04
N GLY A 150 11.25 12.42 -7.24
CA GLY A 150 10.45 11.20 -7.25
C GLY A 150 10.33 10.62 -8.66
N THR A 151 10.66 9.33 -8.75
CA THR A 151 10.56 8.52 -9.96
C THR A 151 9.49 7.47 -9.73
N SER A 152 8.60 7.34 -10.71
CA SER A 152 7.53 6.34 -10.69
C SER A 152 7.84 5.22 -11.66
N ILE A 153 7.55 3.99 -11.24
CA ILE A 153 7.44 2.81 -12.09
C ILE A 153 6.01 2.81 -12.64
N VAL A 154 5.87 2.64 -13.95
CA VAL A 154 4.59 2.40 -14.62
C VAL A 154 4.58 0.99 -15.22
N MET A 155 3.45 0.30 -15.12
CA MET A 155 3.23 -1.02 -15.70
C MET A 155 1.90 -1.02 -16.46
N ALA A 156 1.96 -1.27 -17.76
CA ALA A 156 0.77 -1.56 -18.55
C ALA A 156 0.29 -3.00 -18.30
N ARG A 157 -1.03 -3.15 -18.14
CA ARG A 157 -1.67 -4.43 -17.81
C ARG A 157 -2.67 -4.90 -18.86
N THR A 158 -3.27 -3.95 -19.57
CA THR A 158 -4.25 -4.22 -20.62
C THR A 158 -3.76 -3.63 -21.95
N PRO A 159 -4.24 -4.15 -23.10
CA PRO A 159 -3.93 -3.57 -24.40
C PRO A 159 -4.28 -2.08 -24.48
N GLN A 160 -5.38 -1.68 -23.84
CA GLN A 160 -5.81 -0.29 -23.77
C GLN A 160 -4.83 0.58 -22.95
N GLY A 161 -4.35 0.08 -21.80
CA GLY A 161 -3.32 0.77 -21.03
C GLY A 161 -2.01 0.90 -21.79
N GLN A 162 -1.60 -0.15 -22.51
CA GLN A 162 -0.41 -0.15 -23.36
C GLN A 162 -0.52 0.90 -24.48
N HIS A 163 -1.65 0.93 -25.19
CA HIS A 163 -1.89 1.93 -26.24
C HIS A 163 -1.81 3.36 -25.70
N LEU A 164 -2.46 3.64 -24.56
CA LEU A 164 -2.38 4.95 -23.91
C LEU A 164 -0.92 5.30 -23.56
N LEU A 165 -0.15 4.36 -23.03
CA LEU A 165 1.24 4.60 -22.67
C LEU A 165 2.09 4.97 -23.90
N GLU A 166 1.86 4.30 -25.04
CA GLU A 166 2.52 4.60 -26.31
C GLU A 166 2.16 5.99 -26.84
N GLU A 167 0.90 6.41 -26.73
CA GLU A 167 0.46 7.77 -27.09
C GLU A 167 1.15 8.83 -26.22
N VAL A 168 1.26 8.58 -24.91
CA VAL A 168 1.91 9.51 -23.97
C VAL A 168 3.43 9.57 -24.20
N ILE A 169 4.06 8.48 -24.62
CA ILE A 169 5.47 8.49 -25.06
C ILE A 169 5.63 9.37 -26.31
N LYS A 170 4.76 9.20 -27.31
CA LYS A 170 4.80 9.98 -28.56
C LYS A 170 4.59 11.47 -28.33
N SER A 171 3.76 11.85 -27.35
CA SER A 171 3.52 13.25 -27.01
C SER A 171 4.64 13.92 -26.20
N GLN A 172 5.67 13.17 -25.81
CA GLN A 172 6.84 13.64 -25.03
C GLN A 172 6.48 14.29 -23.68
N VAL A 173 5.28 14.06 -23.16
CA VAL A 173 4.83 14.58 -21.84
C VAL A 173 5.54 13.85 -20.69
N VAL A 174 6.01 12.63 -20.93
CA VAL A 174 6.75 11.83 -19.95
C VAL A 174 8.01 11.23 -20.58
N ARG A 175 9.07 11.11 -19.77
CA ARG A 175 10.25 10.32 -20.10
C ARG A 175 10.11 8.94 -19.44
N LEU A 176 10.17 7.89 -20.24
CA LEU A 176 10.17 6.51 -19.75
C LEU A 176 11.50 5.84 -20.07
N GLU A 177 11.95 4.99 -19.15
CA GLU A 177 13.10 4.11 -19.33
C GLU A 177 12.64 2.67 -19.09
N PRO A 178 13.06 1.71 -19.93
CA PRO A 178 12.73 0.31 -19.73
C PRO A 178 13.20 -0.18 -18.36
N LEU A 179 12.32 -0.85 -17.62
CA LEU A 179 12.65 -1.44 -16.32
C LEU A 179 12.32 -2.95 -16.33
N PRO A 180 13.30 -3.83 -16.10
CA PRO A 180 13.05 -5.26 -16.02
C PRO A 180 12.06 -5.61 -14.89
N VAL A 181 11.20 -6.62 -15.12
CA VAL A 181 10.17 -7.06 -14.14
C VAL A 181 10.80 -7.38 -12.78
N ARG A 182 11.94 -8.07 -12.76
CA ARG A 182 12.71 -8.35 -11.53
C ARG A 182 13.01 -7.08 -10.72
N ARG A 183 13.37 -5.98 -11.38
CA ARG A 183 13.67 -4.69 -10.72
C ARG A 183 12.41 -4.03 -10.20
N ALA A 184 11.31 -4.09 -10.95
CA ALA A 184 10.00 -3.67 -10.45
C ALA A 184 9.63 -4.45 -9.18
N VAL A 185 9.69 -5.78 -9.20
CA VAL A 185 9.44 -6.63 -8.03
C VAL A 185 10.39 -6.31 -6.87
N GLN A 186 11.67 -6.06 -7.15
CA GLN A 186 12.66 -5.68 -6.14
C GLN A 186 12.27 -4.38 -5.41
N SER A 187 11.80 -3.37 -6.15
CA SER A 187 11.33 -2.09 -5.60
C SER A 187 10.23 -2.30 -4.54
N GLN A 188 9.33 -3.27 -4.76
CA GLN A 188 8.18 -3.53 -3.88
C GLN A 188 8.32 -4.82 -3.06
N LEU A 189 9.52 -5.39 -2.98
CA LEU A 189 9.76 -6.78 -2.56
C LEU A 189 9.17 -7.12 -1.19
N PHE A 190 9.33 -6.24 -0.21
CA PHE A 190 8.80 -6.48 1.14
C PHE A 190 7.28 -6.68 1.14
N MET A 191 6.56 -5.85 0.38
CA MET A 191 5.10 -5.95 0.28
C MET A 191 4.67 -7.11 -0.62
N THR A 192 5.42 -7.40 -1.68
CA THR A 192 5.23 -8.61 -2.50
C THR A 192 5.28 -9.87 -1.64
N LEU A 193 6.33 -10.04 -0.82
CA LEU A 193 6.44 -11.20 0.07
C LEU A 193 5.31 -11.24 1.10
N PHE A 194 4.95 -10.08 1.67
CA PHE A 194 3.86 -10.02 2.64
C PHE A 194 2.51 -10.45 2.07
N LYS A 195 2.15 -9.96 0.88
CA LYS A 195 0.83 -10.17 0.26
C LYS A 195 0.76 -11.43 -0.61
N LYS A 196 1.88 -11.90 -1.17
CA LYS A 196 1.92 -13.07 -2.08
C LYS A 196 2.56 -14.32 -1.49
N ARG A 197 3.44 -14.24 -0.48
CA ARG A 197 4.10 -15.42 0.14
C ARG A 197 3.64 -15.70 1.57
N ASN A 198 3.49 -14.66 2.38
CA ASN A 198 3.06 -14.79 3.77
C ASN A 198 1.54 -14.86 3.94
N LEU A 199 0.77 -14.33 2.97
CA LEU A 199 -0.69 -14.28 3.05
C LEU A 199 -1.37 -15.66 3.15
N PRO A 200 -0.99 -16.70 2.37
CA PRO A 200 -1.62 -18.03 2.50
C PRO A 200 -1.57 -18.59 3.92
N VAL A 201 -0.44 -18.41 4.61
CA VAL A 201 -0.27 -18.84 6.00
C VAL A 201 -1.20 -18.08 6.94
N ARG A 202 -1.36 -16.77 6.72
CA ARG A 202 -2.25 -15.93 7.52
C ARG A 202 -3.71 -16.29 7.28
N SER A 203 -4.08 -16.59 6.03
CA SER A 203 -5.40 -17.11 5.65
C SER A 203 -5.70 -18.45 6.31
N ASP A 204 -4.78 -19.41 6.28
CA ASP A 204 -4.93 -20.71 6.95
C ASP A 204 -5.18 -20.54 8.46
N ARG A 205 -4.43 -19.65 9.11
CA ARG A 205 -4.58 -19.38 10.55
C ARG A 205 -5.92 -18.74 10.89
N LEU A 206 -6.47 -17.91 10.00
CA LEU A 206 -7.80 -17.33 10.18
C LEU A 206 -8.88 -18.39 10.00
N SER A 207 -8.79 -19.20 8.95
CA SER A 207 -9.71 -20.31 8.68
C SER A 207 -9.75 -21.31 9.85
N ARG A 208 -8.58 -21.76 10.37
CA ARG A 208 -8.49 -22.63 11.55
C ARG A 208 -9.07 -22.04 12.85
N ARG A 209 -9.27 -20.72 12.90
CA ARG A 209 -9.91 -20.00 14.01
C ARG A 209 -11.41 -19.75 13.75
N GLY A 210 -11.99 -20.40 12.75
CA GLY A 210 -13.40 -20.25 12.38
C GLY A 210 -13.73 -18.88 11.77
N LYS A 211 -12.74 -18.18 11.19
CA LYS A 211 -13.01 -16.92 10.47
C LYS A 211 -13.25 -17.22 9.00
N GLU A 212 -14.25 -16.56 8.43
CA GLU A 212 -14.50 -16.60 6.99
C GLU A 212 -13.32 -16.01 6.23
N VAL A 213 -12.86 -16.74 5.22
CA VAL A 213 -11.78 -16.35 4.32
C VAL A 213 -12.32 -16.45 2.89
N PRO A 214 -12.15 -15.42 2.05
CA PRO A 214 -12.56 -15.49 0.65
C PRO A 214 -11.95 -16.71 -0.06
N PRO A 215 -12.71 -17.46 -0.87
CA PRO A 215 -12.21 -18.64 -1.59
C PRO A 215 -10.95 -18.36 -2.42
N ALA A 216 -10.86 -17.17 -3.03
CA ALA A 216 -9.69 -16.73 -3.80
C ALA A 216 -8.39 -16.61 -2.98
N LEU A 217 -8.46 -16.56 -1.64
CA LEU A 217 -7.27 -16.58 -0.76
C LEU A 217 -6.93 -18.00 -0.26
N ILE A 218 -7.81 -18.97 -0.51
CA ILE A 218 -7.61 -20.39 -0.21
C ILE A 218 -6.99 -21.07 -1.42
N ASP A 219 -7.42 -20.68 -2.63
CA ASP A 219 -6.76 -21.07 -3.87
C ASP A 219 -5.30 -20.57 -3.89
N ARG A 220 -4.37 -21.52 -3.90
CA ARG A 220 -2.93 -21.25 -3.79
C ARG A 220 -2.27 -21.00 -5.15
N ALA A 221 -2.98 -21.15 -6.26
CA ALA A 221 -2.39 -21.04 -7.60
C ALA A 221 -1.71 -19.69 -7.84
N CYS A 222 -2.27 -18.61 -7.27
CA CYS A 222 -1.78 -17.24 -7.43
C CYS A 222 -0.77 -16.79 -6.36
N PHE A 223 -0.28 -17.70 -5.51
CA PHE A 223 0.57 -17.37 -4.38
C PHE A 223 1.94 -18.05 -4.44
N LEU A 224 2.94 -17.37 -3.88
CA LEU A 224 4.27 -17.93 -3.69
C LEU A 224 4.25 -18.96 -2.57
N LYS A 225 5.03 -20.04 -2.72
CA LYS A 225 5.15 -21.09 -1.69
C LYS A 225 5.71 -20.49 -0.39
N PRO A 226 5.00 -20.62 0.75
CA PRO A 226 5.49 -20.14 2.04
C PRO A 226 6.74 -20.90 2.50
N THR A 227 7.60 -20.21 3.24
CA THR A 227 8.77 -20.77 3.92
C THR A 227 8.48 -21.00 5.39
N LEU A 228 9.35 -21.75 6.09
CA LEU A 228 9.26 -21.91 7.56
C LEU A 228 9.21 -20.56 8.29
N TRP A 229 9.97 -19.56 7.81
CA TRP A 229 9.99 -18.22 8.39
C TRP A 229 8.63 -17.53 8.30
N ASP A 230 7.89 -17.75 7.21
CA ASP A 230 6.55 -17.18 7.05
C ASP A 230 5.58 -17.71 8.12
N TRP A 231 5.68 -19.01 8.46
CA TRP A 231 4.90 -19.64 9.54
C TRP A 231 5.20 -19.06 10.92
N LEU A 232 6.48 -18.82 11.22
CA LEU A 232 6.91 -18.27 12.50
C LEU A 232 6.37 -16.86 12.75
N ILE A 233 6.31 -16.01 11.71
CA ILE A 233 5.95 -14.60 11.84
C ILE A 233 4.51 -14.26 11.46
N ALA A 234 3.75 -15.19 10.90
CA ALA A 234 2.40 -14.93 10.35
C ALA A 234 1.42 -14.30 11.35
N TRP A 235 1.59 -14.57 12.65
CA TRP A 235 0.71 -14.06 13.70
C TRP A 235 0.97 -12.60 14.06
N ILE A 236 2.18 -12.10 13.81
CA ILE A 236 2.66 -10.78 14.27
C ILE A 236 1.78 -9.63 13.78
N PRO A 237 1.47 -9.49 12.46
CA PRO A 237 0.64 -8.38 11.98
C PRO A 237 -0.75 -8.36 12.61
N ALA A 238 -1.35 -9.53 12.81
CA ALA A 238 -2.67 -9.66 13.42
C ALA A 238 -2.64 -9.31 14.92
N ALA A 239 -1.58 -9.69 15.63
CA ALA A 239 -1.38 -9.28 17.02
C ALA A 239 -1.19 -7.76 17.14
N ASN A 240 -0.34 -7.16 16.29
CA ASN A 240 -0.11 -5.72 16.29
C ASN A 240 -1.39 -4.94 15.99
N LEU A 241 -2.17 -5.38 15.00
CA LEU A 241 -3.48 -4.79 14.73
C LEU A 241 -4.42 -4.94 15.93
N ARG A 242 -4.49 -6.11 16.56
CA ARG A 242 -5.36 -6.34 17.72
C ARG A 242 -4.97 -5.45 18.90
N TRP A 243 -3.68 -5.39 19.23
CA TRP A 243 -3.16 -4.59 20.34
C TRP A 243 -3.37 -3.11 20.10
N SER A 244 -3.03 -2.59 18.92
CA SER A 244 -3.21 -1.16 18.60
C SER A 244 -4.69 -0.70 18.57
N ARG A 245 -5.66 -1.62 18.54
CA ARG A 245 -7.09 -1.26 18.72
C ARG A 245 -7.47 -1.02 20.17
N GLN A 246 -6.67 -1.44 21.14
CA GLN A 246 -6.93 -1.25 22.56
C GLN A 246 -6.39 0.11 23.02
N PRO A 247 -7.21 0.98 23.63
CA PRO A 247 -6.78 2.30 24.08
C PRO A 247 -5.56 2.25 25.02
N ALA A 248 -5.52 1.28 25.95
CA ALA A 248 -4.40 1.11 26.89
C ALA A 248 -3.08 0.83 26.16
N PHE A 249 -3.09 -0.05 25.16
CA PHE A 249 -1.89 -0.37 24.39
C PHE A 249 -1.46 0.77 23.47
N ALA A 250 -2.40 1.59 22.97
CA ALA A 250 -2.05 2.80 22.25
C ALA A 250 -1.24 3.77 23.14
N GLY A 251 -1.55 3.85 24.44
CA GLY A 251 -0.73 4.53 25.43
C GLY A 251 0.66 3.90 25.61
N VAL A 252 0.74 2.57 25.67
CA VAL A 252 2.04 1.86 25.74
C VAL A 252 2.92 2.17 24.52
N LEU A 253 2.35 2.15 23.30
CA LEU A 253 3.07 2.54 22.08
C LEU A 253 3.62 3.99 22.15
N ARG A 254 3.02 4.87 22.97
CA ARG A 254 3.53 6.23 23.22
C ARG A 254 4.79 6.25 24.10
N CYS A 255 5.10 5.18 24.80
CA CYS A 255 6.25 5.14 25.70
C CYS A 255 7.44 4.35 25.12
N ILE A 256 7.23 3.51 24.10
CA ILE A 256 8.30 2.64 23.56
C ILE A 256 9.35 3.46 22.80
N PRO A 257 10.64 3.52 23.19
CA PRO A 257 11.66 4.23 22.43
C PRO A 257 11.69 3.87 20.93
N LEU A 258 11.92 4.86 20.07
CA LEU A 258 11.93 4.67 18.60
C LEU A 258 12.95 3.61 18.16
N CYS A 259 14.09 3.48 18.86
CA CYS A 259 15.09 2.45 18.59
C CYS A 259 14.55 1.03 18.78
N LEU A 260 13.68 0.79 19.77
CA LEU A 260 13.07 -0.51 20.01
C LEU A 260 12.00 -0.83 18.95
N LEU A 261 11.20 0.15 18.55
CA LEU A 261 10.24 -0.03 17.45
C LEU A 261 10.97 -0.34 16.12
N LYS A 262 12.08 0.36 15.88
CA LYS A 262 12.95 0.12 14.73
C LYS A 262 13.53 -1.28 14.75
N LEU A 263 14.09 -1.72 15.88
CA LEU A 263 14.59 -3.10 16.04
C LEU A 263 13.47 -4.11 15.79
N TYR A 264 12.31 -3.93 16.41
CA TYR A 264 11.15 -4.80 16.25
C TYR A 264 10.72 -4.95 14.79
N ARG A 265 10.55 -3.83 14.06
CA ARG A 265 10.17 -3.85 12.65
C ARG A 265 11.27 -4.47 11.78
N GLN A 266 12.53 -4.15 12.04
CA GLN A 266 13.66 -4.69 11.28
C GLN A 266 13.77 -6.21 11.44
N THR A 267 13.57 -6.73 12.65
CA THR A 267 13.53 -8.16 12.92
C THR A 267 12.41 -8.85 12.13
N PHE A 268 11.18 -8.31 12.16
CA PHE A 268 10.09 -8.83 11.33
C PHE A 268 10.45 -8.82 9.83
N LYS A 269 10.98 -7.69 9.34
CA LYS A 269 11.39 -7.54 7.94
C LYS A 269 12.48 -8.54 7.56
N TRP A 270 13.45 -8.77 8.43
CA TRP A 270 14.51 -9.72 8.23
C TRP A 270 13.97 -11.14 8.06
N PHE A 271 13.07 -11.59 8.94
CA PHE A 271 12.42 -12.90 8.81
C PHE A 271 11.61 -13.00 7.51
N LEU A 272 10.78 -12.00 7.19
CA LEU A 272 9.97 -12.02 5.98
C LEU A 272 10.83 -12.02 4.71
N THR A 273 11.98 -11.35 4.72
CA THR A 273 12.87 -11.27 3.55
C THR A 273 13.86 -12.44 3.46
N ARG A 274 13.84 -13.39 4.41
CA ARG A 274 14.59 -14.64 4.25
C ARG A 274 14.16 -15.35 2.97
N ARG A 275 15.15 -15.87 2.23
CA ARG A 275 14.99 -16.51 0.92
C ARG A 275 14.37 -15.63 -0.17
N ALA A 276 14.33 -14.31 0.00
CA ALA A 276 13.77 -13.41 -1.01
C ALA A 276 14.56 -13.40 -2.33
N LYS A 277 15.86 -13.71 -2.30
CA LYS A 277 16.69 -13.85 -3.51
C LYS A 277 16.16 -14.91 -4.47
N GLU A 278 15.60 -16.00 -3.95
CA GLU A 278 15.02 -17.08 -4.76
C GLU A 278 13.78 -16.59 -5.51
N VAL A 279 12.94 -15.77 -4.85
CA VAL A 279 11.80 -15.13 -5.49
C VAL A 279 12.24 -14.16 -6.58
N LEU A 280 13.32 -13.40 -6.39
CA LEU A 280 13.81 -12.50 -7.43
C LEU A 280 14.41 -13.24 -8.63
N ARG A 281 15.00 -14.43 -8.43
CA ARG A 281 15.54 -15.25 -9.51
C ARG A 281 14.47 -15.85 -10.42
N SER A 282 13.23 -16.01 -9.94
CA SER A 282 12.14 -16.49 -10.79
C SER A 282 11.60 -15.42 -11.77
N TYR A 283 12.17 -14.21 -11.75
CA TYR A 283 11.86 -13.12 -12.68
C TYR A 283 13.08 -12.73 -13.54
N GLU A 284 14.16 -13.53 -13.49
CA GLU A 284 15.26 -13.47 -14.47
C GLU A 284 14.81 -14.17 -15.76
#